data_AF-A0A1R3FKR8-F1
#
_entry.id   AF-A0A1R3FKR8-F1
#
_cell.length_a   1.000
_cell.length_b   1.000
_cell.length_c   1.000
_cell.angle_alpha   90.00
_cell.angle_beta   90.00
_cell.angle_gamma   90.00
#
_symmetry.space_group_name_H-M   'P 1'
#
loop_
_entity.id
_entity.type
_entity.pdbx_description
1 polymer ?
#
loop_
_entity_poly.entity_id
_entity_poly.type
_entity_poly.pdbx_seq_one_letter_code
_entity_poly.pdbx_strand_id
1 'polypeptide(L)'
;MSAIFCEIGYHKARECFPELSERQFQCLMLYSLGVSYSDIGIKMECNYQSVQNTMSRMLAKFSVGSVPELRMVFFLRVMMR
;
A
#
# COMPACT_ATOMS: atom_id res chain seq x y z
N MET A 1 -3.45 -24.22 5.58
CA MET A 1 -2.14 -23.59 5.84
C MET A 1 -1.87 -22.32 5.01
N SER A 2 -2.64 -21.98 3.98
CA SER A 2 -2.32 -20.82 3.10
C SER A 2 -2.65 -19.43 3.66
N ALA A 3 -3.61 -19.30 4.60
CA ALA A 3 -4.03 -17.98 5.12
C ALA A 3 -3.06 -17.40 6.17
N ILE A 4 -2.50 -18.26 7.03
CA ILE A 4 -1.69 -17.82 8.19
C ILE A 4 -0.36 -17.19 7.73
N PHE A 5 0.28 -17.74 6.70
CA PHE A 5 1.52 -17.13 6.16
C PHE A 5 1.26 -15.78 5.47
N CYS A 6 0.07 -15.57 4.89
CA CYS A 6 -0.34 -14.28 4.33
C CYS A 6 -0.58 -13.24 5.42
N GLU A 7 -1.23 -13.63 6.53
CA GLU A 7 -1.45 -12.75 7.69
C GLU A 7 -0.15 -12.37 8.40
N ILE A 8 0.80 -13.30 8.55
CA ILE A 8 2.12 -12.98 9.13
C ILE A 8 2.88 -11.98 8.24
N GLY A 9 2.80 -12.16 6.91
CA GLY A 9 3.38 -11.23 5.94
C GLY A 9 2.74 -9.84 6.02
N TYR A 10 1.41 -9.79 6.18
CA TYR A 10 0.67 -8.54 6.35
C TYR A 10 1.11 -7.77 7.60
N HIS A 11 1.16 -8.43 8.76
CA HIS A 11 1.49 -7.78 10.03
C HIS A 11 2.92 -7.22 10.02
N LYS A 12 3.88 -8.00 9.54
CA LYS A 12 5.28 -7.55 9.44
C LYS A 12 5.44 -6.39 8.45
N ALA A 13 4.77 -6.45 7.31
CA ALA A 13 4.77 -5.34 6.36
C ALA A 13 4.10 -4.10 6.96
N ARG A 14 3.01 -4.25 7.73
CA ARG A 14 2.29 -3.15 8.39
C ARG A 14 3.15 -2.40 9.39
N GLU A 15 4.00 -3.12 10.14
CA GLU A 15 4.97 -2.56 11.10
C GLU A 15 6.05 -1.69 10.44
N CYS A 16 6.29 -1.85 9.13
CA CYS A 16 7.24 -1.04 8.38
C CYS A 16 6.69 0.35 8.00
N PHE A 17 5.39 0.58 8.21
CA PHE A 17 4.69 1.83 7.86
C PHE A 17 3.84 2.36 9.02
N PRO A 18 4.42 2.62 10.21
CA PRO A 18 3.68 3.14 11.36
C PRO A 18 3.00 4.49 11.08
N GLU A 19 3.53 5.30 10.15
CA GLU A 19 2.98 6.59 9.77
C GLU A 19 1.72 6.50 8.88
N LEU A 20 1.40 5.32 8.36
CA LEU A 20 0.22 5.11 7.53
C LEU A 20 -0.98 4.67 8.37
N SER A 21 -2.16 5.17 8.02
CA SER A 21 -3.40 4.57 8.49
C SER A 21 -3.61 3.20 7.84
N GLU A 22 -4.49 2.38 8.41
CA GLU A 22 -4.78 1.04 7.89
C GLU A 22 -5.21 1.07 6.42
N ARG A 23 -6.12 1.99 6.07
CA ARG A 23 -6.55 2.18 4.67
C ARG A 23 -5.40 2.62 3.76
N GLN A 24 -4.52 3.50 4.22
CA GLN A 24 -3.37 3.93 3.40
C GLN A 24 -2.42 2.76 3.13
N PHE A 25 -2.12 1.98 4.17
CA PHE A 25 -1.28 0.80 4.05
C PHE A 25 -1.88 -0.26 3.11
N GLN A 26 -3.16 -0.61 3.28
CA GLN A 26 -3.85 -1.56 2.40
C GLN A 26 -3.83 -1.11 0.94
N CYS A 27 -4.09 0.18 0.69
CA CYS A 27 -4.04 0.77 -0.65
C CYS A 27 -2.64 0.66 -1.27
N LEU A 28 -1.59 1.00 -0.52
CA LEU A 28 -0.20 0.90 -0.95
C LEU A 28 0.22 -0.55 -1.20
N MET A 29 -0.15 -1.47 -0.31
CA MET A 29 0.18 -2.89 -0.42
C MET A 29 -0.46 -3.50 -1.66
N LEU A 30 -1.77 -3.30 -1.87
CA LEU A 30 -2.46 -3.81 -3.06
C LEU A 30 -1.84 -3.28 -4.35
N TYR A 31 -1.52 -1.98 -4.42
CA TYR A 31 -0.85 -1.40 -5.57
C TYR A 31 0.56 -1.98 -5.79
N SER A 32 1.30 -2.22 -4.71
CA SER A 32 2.65 -2.78 -4.77
C SER A 32 2.65 -4.24 -5.22
N LEU A 33 1.57 -4.97 -4.94
CA LEU A 33 1.28 -6.31 -5.45
C LEU A 33 0.76 -6.34 -6.89
N GLY A 34 0.66 -5.18 -7.56
CA GLY A 34 0.26 -5.06 -8.96
C GLY A 34 -1.24 -4.95 -9.20
N VAL A 35 -2.06 -4.75 -8.16
CA VAL A 35 -3.50 -4.55 -8.30
C VAL A 35 -3.79 -3.17 -8.91
N SER A 36 -4.68 -3.13 -9.90
CA SER A 36 -5.06 -1.87 -10.58
C SER A 36 -5.85 -0.95 -9.65
N TYR A 37 -5.86 0.36 -9.91
CA TYR A 37 -6.64 1.30 -9.09
C TYR A 37 -8.14 1.03 -9.12
N SER A 38 -8.67 0.55 -10.24
CA SER A 38 -10.08 0.16 -10.36
C SER A 38 -10.39 -1.03 -9.43
N ASP A 39 -9.53 -2.04 -9.45
CA ASP A 39 -9.69 -3.22 -8.60
C ASP A 39 -9.46 -2.93 -7.12
N ILE A 40 -8.53 -2.02 -6.80
CA ILE A 40 -8.35 -1.50 -5.43
C ILE A 40 -9.61 -0.79 -4.97
N GLY A 41 -10.21 0.04 -5.83
CA GLY A 41 -11.48 0.70 -5.56
C GLY A 41 -12.57 -0.31 -5.19
N ILE A 42 -12.75 -1.34 -6.01
CA ILE A 42 -13.71 -2.42 -5.75
C ILE A 42 -13.40 -3.13 -4.43
N LYS A 43 -12.14 -3.55 -4.19
CA LYS A 43 -11.73 -4.27 -2.98
C LYS A 43 -11.85 -3.45 -1.70
N MET A 44 -11.68 -2.14 -1.78
CA MET A 44 -11.74 -1.21 -0.65
C MET A 44 -13.09 -0.50 -0.53
N GLU A 45 -14.07 -0.90 -1.35
CA GLU A 45 -15.42 -0.32 -1.40
C GLU A 45 -15.38 1.21 -1.58
N CYS A 46 -14.54 1.69 -2.50
CA CYS A 46 -14.39 3.10 -2.83
C CYS A 46 -14.24 3.34 -4.34
N ASN A 47 -14.39 4.59 -4.78
CA ASN A 47 -14.24 4.92 -6.19
C ASN A 47 -12.76 5.12 -6.58
N TYR A 48 -12.48 5.02 -7.88
CA TYR A 48 -11.15 5.21 -8.46
C TYR A 48 -10.48 6.53 -8.02
N GLN A 49 -11.26 7.63 -7.96
CA GLN A 49 -10.76 8.93 -7.54
C GLN A 49 -10.28 8.93 -6.07
N SER A 50 -10.95 8.17 -5.20
CA SER A 50 -10.56 8.02 -3.80
C SER A 50 -9.24 7.28 -3.65
N VAL A 51 -8.99 6.29 -4.51
CA VAL A 51 -7.71 5.58 -4.59
C VAL A 51 -6.61 6.54 -5.05
N GLN A 52 -6.84 7.30 -6.13
CA GLN A 52 -5.88 8.32 -6.60
C GLN A 52 -5.56 9.35 -5.51
N ASN A 53 -6.58 9.91 -4.85
CA ASN A 53 -6.38 10.90 -3.80
C ASN A 53 -5.62 10.31 -2.59
N THR A 54 -5.84 9.02 -2.29
CA THR A 54 -5.10 8.32 -1.24
C THR A 54 -3.64 8.13 -1.63
N MET A 55 -3.35 7.76 -2.88
CA MET A 55 -1.99 7.68 -3.41
C MET A 55 -1.28 9.03 -3.39
N SER A 56 -1.91 10.10 -3.88
CA SER A 56 -1.34 11.45 -3.87
C SER A 56 -0.99 11.93 -2.45
N ARG A 57 -1.83 11.61 -1.46
CA ARG A 57 -1.53 11.91 -0.05
C ARG A 57 -0.32 11.12 0.48
N MET A 58 -0.14 9.88 0.02
CA MET A 58 1.03 9.09 0.38
C MET A 58 2.29 9.61 -0.32
N LEU A 59 2.22 10.03 -1.58
CA LEU A 59 3.35 10.67 -2.27
C LEU A 59 3.89 11.85 -1.46
N ALA A 60 2.99 12.74 -1.02
CA ALA A 60 3.34 13.88 -0.17
C ALA A 60 3.92 13.43 1.19
N LYS A 61 3.36 12.38 1.80
CA LYS A 61 3.81 11.87 3.11
C LYS A 61 5.23 11.28 3.06
N PHE A 62 5.59 10.62 1.96
CA PHE A 62 6.92 10.01 1.78
C PHE A 62 7.89 10.90 0.99
N SER A 63 7.48 12.11 0.61
CA SER A 63 8.27 13.05 -0.18
C SER A 63 8.80 12.45 -1.49
N VAL A 64 7.96 11.68 -2.19
CA VAL A 64 8.29 11.04 -3.48
C VAL A 64 7.46 11.66 -4.61
N GLY A 65 8.04 11.71 -5.81
CA GLY A 65 7.46 12.39 -6.97
C GLY A 65 6.49 11.53 -7.78
N SER A 66 6.53 10.20 -7.60
CA SER A 66 5.75 9.29 -8.44
C SER A 66 5.27 8.04 -7.69
N VAL A 67 4.17 7.45 -8.16
CA VAL A 67 3.62 6.21 -7.58
C VAL A 67 4.58 5.01 -7.72
N PRO A 68 5.35 4.87 -8.83
CA PRO A 68 6.42 3.89 -8.90
C PRO A 68 7.50 4.07 -7.82
N GLU A 69 7.92 5.30 -7.50
CA GLU A 69 8.84 5.56 -6.37
C GLU A 69 8.22 5.14 -5.04
N LEU A 70 6.93 5.41 -4.84
CA LEU A 70 6.21 4.97 -3.64
C LEU A 70 6.18 3.44 -3.50
N ARG A 71 6.05 2.72 -4.62
CA ARG A 71 6.21 1.25 -4.66
C ARG A 71 7.64 0.81 -4.34
N MET A 72 8.65 1.55 -4.79
CA MET A 72 10.03 1.28 -4.40
C MET A 72 10.23 1.45 -2.88
N VAL A 73 9.67 2.51 -2.28
CA VAL A 73 9.67 2.70 -0.82
C VAL A 73 9.02 1.52 -0.12
N PHE A 74 7.91 1.00 -0.67
CA PHE A 74 7.26 -0.20 -0.14
C PHE A 74 8.23 -1.39 -0.07
N PHE A 75 8.82 -1.76 -1.21
CA PHE A 75 9.75 -2.89 -1.27
C PHE A 75 11.02 -2.67 -0.45
N LEU A 76 11.62 -1.49 -0.47
CA LEU A 76 12.82 -1.20 0.31
C LEU A 76 12.59 -1.41 1.79
N ARG A 77 11.47 -0.94 2.34
CA ARG A 77 11.20 -1.09 3.78
C ARG A 77 10.83 -2.51 4.17
N VAL A 78 10.09 -3.23 3.32
CA VAL A 78 9.65 -4.60 3.60
C VAL A 78 10.80 -5.61 3.41
N MET A 79 11.69 -5.40 2.43
CA MET A 79 12.81 -6.30 2.15
C MET A 79 14.02 -6.08 3.07
N MET A 80 14.21 -4.88 3.61
CA MET A 80 15.32 -4.55 4.52
C MET A 80 15.00 -4.87 6.00
N ARG A 81 13.90 -5.57 6.28
CA ARG A 81 13.44 -5.95 7.63
C ARG A 81 13.34 -7.47 7.79
#